data_AF-A0AA88I023-F1
#
_entry.id   AF-A0AA88I023-F1
#
_cell.length_a   1.000
_cell.length_b   1.000
_cell.length_c   1.000
_cell.angle_alpha   90.00
_cell.angle_beta   90.00
_cell.angle_gamma   90.00
#
_symmetry.space_group_name_H-M   'P 1'
#
loop_
_entity.id
_entity.type
_entity.pdbx_description
1 polymer ?
#
loop_
_entity_poly.entity_id
_entity_poly.type
_entity_poly.pdbx_seq_one_letter_code
_entity_poly.pdbx_strand_id
1 'polypeptide(L)'
;MAVDNTIIANPLKLLKYTEVLEYSLKGGLRPDGRTPGEAREAAISSGFIGTANGSGCMKLDRTSAVCGIKVELSKVPLSYTKGNFSCKVQFPAVCSVNSRKGQIQQTDICNSIELLISELIEPGIINLPGTEKPLIKLEDLRILDTNWVWNLDANVLCTSYDGNATDVCIGAFVAALKSLELPAVVVNKDDGKPLIDENGPRTGLALNSHPFSTTFALYDQ
;
A
#
# COMPACT_ATOMS: atom_id res chain seq x y z
N MET A 1 -52.40 7.23 28.71
CA MET A 1 -52.14 7.39 27.27
C MET A 1 -50.82 6.68 27.00
N ALA A 2 -50.89 5.48 26.44
CA ALA A 2 -49.72 4.62 26.26
C ALA A 2 -48.83 5.18 25.14
N VAL A 3 -47.53 5.27 25.40
CA VAL A 3 -46.51 5.60 24.40
C VAL A 3 -46.29 4.34 23.58
N ASP A 4 -46.75 4.38 22.34
CA ASP A 4 -46.62 3.26 21.39
C ASP A 4 -45.16 3.17 20.94
N ASN A 5 -44.46 2.16 21.45
CA ASN A 5 -43.03 1.89 21.24
C ASN A 5 -42.78 0.98 20.04
N THR A 6 -43.64 1.07 19.02
CA THR A 6 -43.64 0.12 17.91
C THR A 6 -43.27 0.84 16.61
N ILE A 7 -42.17 0.37 16.00
CA ILE A 7 -41.66 0.70 14.66
C ILE A 7 -40.74 1.95 14.57
N ILE A 8 -39.47 1.78 14.95
CA ILE A 8 -38.36 2.44 14.22
C ILE A 8 -37.46 1.34 13.63
N ALA A 9 -38.08 0.43 12.88
CA ALA A 9 -37.35 -0.39 11.92
C ALA A 9 -37.05 0.50 10.71
N ASN A 10 -35.94 1.23 10.81
CA ASN A 10 -35.22 2.00 9.81
C ASN A 10 -35.87 2.05 8.39
N PRO A 11 -36.64 3.11 8.04
CA PRO A 11 -37.22 3.29 6.71
C PRO A 11 -36.18 3.50 5.60
N LEU A 12 -34.89 3.67 5.93
CA LEU A 12 -33.79 3.83 4.97
C LEU A 12 -33.48 2.56 4.16
N LYS A 13 -34.02 1.38 4.53
CA LYS A 13 -33.76 0.14 3.80
C LYS A 13 -34.31 0.09 2.37
N LEU A 14 -35.20 1.03 2.00
CA LEU A 14 -35.82 1.09 0.67
C LEU A 14 -35.39 2.30 -0.19
N LEU A 15 -34.60 3.24 0.33
CA LEU A 15 -34.09 4.35 -0.47
C LEU A 15 -32.91 3.88 -1.33
N LYS A 16 -32.80 4.44 -2.55
CA LYS A 16 -31.59 4.26 -3.34
C LYS A 16 -30.44 4.91 -2.55
N TYR A 17 -29.29 4.24 -2.51
CA TYR A 17 -28.11 4.72 -1.77
C TYR A 17 -27.74 6.18 -2.13
N THR A 18 -27.98 6.59 -3.37
CA THR A 18 -27.80 7.95 -3.86
C THR A 18 -28.67 8.99 -3.14
N GLU A 19 -29.93 8.68 -2.87
CA GLU A 19 -30.88 9.60 -2.22
C GLU A 19 -30.50 9.80 -0.74
N VAL A 20 -30.02 8.75 -0.07
CA VAL A 20 -29.50 8.82 1.30
C VAL A 20 -28.22 9.65 1.37
N LEU A 21 -27.34 9.47 0.38
CA LEU A 21 -26.10 10.23 0.27
C LEU A 21 -26.40 11.73 0.08
N GLU A 22 -27.25 12.08 -0.87
CA GLU A 22 -27.69 13.46 -1.13
C GLU A 22 -28.28 14.13 0.11
N TYR A 23 -29.20 13.45 0.78
CA TYR A 23 -29.82 13.98 1.99
C TYR A 23 -28.80 14.23 3.10
N SER A 24 -27.89 13.28 3.33
CA SER A 24 -26.85 13.40 4.36
C SER A 24 -25.91 14.57 4.05
N LEU A 25 -25.42 14.65 2.81
CA LEU A 25 -24.48 15.69 2.39
C LEU A 25 -25.10 17.10 2.43
N LYS A 26 -26.39 17.25 2.09
CA LYS A 26 -27.15 18.51 2.30
C LYS A 26 -27.23 18.90 3.78
N GLY A 27 -27.30 17.90 4.66
CA GLY A 27 -27.22 18.08 6.12
C GLY A 27 -25.80 18.34 6.66
N GLY A 28 -24.78 18.42 5.81
CA GLY A 28 -23.39 18.62 6.22
C GLY A 28 -22.75 17.40 6.89
N LEU A 29 -23.36 16.21 6.73
CA LEU A 29 -22.89 14.97 7.32
C LEU A 29 -22.73 13.88 6.26
N ARG A 30 -21.81 12.97 6.52
CA ARG A 30 -21.66 11.75 5.73
C ARG A 30 -22.73 10.71 6.18
N PRO A 31 -23.04 9.70 5.36
CA PRO A 31 -24.02 8.67 5.73
C PRO A 31 -23.69 7.87 7.01
N ASP A 32 -22.43 7.89 7.45
CA ASP A 32 -21.95 7.27 8.68
C ASP A 32 -21.89 8.24 9.88
N GLY A 33 -22.41 9.47 9.72
CA GLY A 33 -22.54 10.47 10.79
C GLY A 33 -21.33 11.37 10.97
N ARG A 34 -20.25 11.19 10.20
CA ARG A 34 -19.04 12.01 10.28
C ARG A 34 -19.16 13.30 9.49
N THR A 35 -18.39 14.32 9.86
CA THR A 35 -18.28 15.53 9.02
C THR A 35 -17.47 15.24 7.75
N PRO A 36 -17.61 16.01 6.66
CA PRO A 36 -16.87 15.79 5.42
C PRO A 36 -15.34 15.78 5.58
N GLY A 37 -14.81 16.59 6.51
CA GLY A 37 -13.36 16.67 6.80
C GLY A 37 -12.86 15.66 7.83
N GLU A 38 -13.74 14.87 8.44
CA GLU A 38 -13.38 13.94 9.50
C GLU A 38 -12.86 12.60 8.93
N ALA A 39 -11.60 12.30 9.23
CA ALA A 39 -10.94 11.07 8.85
C ALA A 39 -11.51 9.85 9.60
N ARG A 40 -11.29 8.65 9.07
CA ARG A 40 -11.56 7.39 9.80
C ARG A 40 -10.44 7.14 10.78
N GLU A 41 -10.72 6.36 11.81
CA GLU A 41 -9.67 5.82 12.68
C GLU A 41 -8.68 4.99 11.86
N ALA A 42 -7.39 5.31 12.01
CA ALA A 42 -6.31 4.65 11.30
C ALA A 42 -5.42 3.89 12.29
N ALA A 43 -5.06 2.66 11.94
CA ALA A 43 -4.09 1.84 12.65
C ALA A 43 -3.04 1.33 11.67
N ILE A 44 -1.78 1.31 12.09
CA ILE A 44 -0.65 0.88 11.27
C ILE A 44 0.26 -0.02 12.09
N SER A 45 0.76 -1.10 11.49
CA SER A 45 1.72 -2.01 12.10
C SER A 45 2.77 -2.43 11.08
N SER A 46 3.98 -2.75 11.54
CA SER A 46 5.10 -3.15 10.68
C SER A 46 5.87 -4.33 11.28
N GLY A 47 6.59 -5.09 10.45
CA GLY A 47 7.49 -6.17 10.89
C GLY A 47 6.82 -7.41 11.49
N PHE A 48 5.63 -7.81 11.00
CA PHE A 48 4.87 -8.94 11.54
C PHE A 48 4.88 -10.21 10.67
N ILE A 49 5.34 -10.15 9.42
CA ILE A 49 5.47 -11.33 8.54
C ILE A 49 6.92 -11.83 8.57
N GLY A 50 7.18 -12.90 9.32
CA GLY A 50 8.55 -13.42 9.50
C GLY A 50 9.20 -14.01 8.22
N THR A 51 8.42 -14.35 7.20
CA THR A 51 8.94 -14.86 5.92
C THR A 51 9.31 -13.77 4.91
N ALA A 52 8.87 -12.52 5.17
CA ALA A 52 9.18 -11.35 4.37
C ALA A 52 10.35 -10.58 4.99
N ASN A 53 11.10 -9.88 4.15
CA ASN A 53 12.22 -9.04 4.60
C ASN A 53 11.75 -7.70 5.16
N GLY A 54 10.56 -7.25 4.75
CA GLY A 54 9.83 -6.13 5.33
C GLY A 54 8.33 -6.41 5.23
N SER A 55 7.54 -5.95 6.19
CA SER A 55 6.09 -6.12 6.17
C SER A 55 5.34 -5.00 6.87
N GLY A 56 4.15 -4.69 6.36
CA GLY A 56 3.35 -3.56 6.81
C GLY A 56 1.86 -3.88 6.69
N CYS A 57 1.07 -3.38 7.61
CA CYS A 57 -0.38 -3.48 7.57
C CYS A 57 -0.94 -2.11 7.94
N MET A 58 -1.93 -1.68 7.17
CA MET A 58 -2.70 -0.50 7.51
C MET A 58 -4.17 -0.88 7.52
N LYS A 59 -4.88 -0.32 8.49
CA LYS A 59 -6.33 -0.41 8.63
C LYS A 59 -6.88 1.00 8.78
N LEU A 60 -7.87 1.31 7.97
CA LEU A 60 -8.64 2.54 8.04
C LEU A 60 -10.11 2.16 8.22
N ASP A 61 -10.52 2.07 9.49
CA ASP A 61 -11.79 1.47 9.92
C ASP A 61 -12.05 0.09 9.26
N ARG A 62 -12.93 0.00 8.26
CA ARG A 62 -13.29 -1.27 7.59
C ARG A 62 -12.42 -1.61 6.38
N THR A 63 -11.58 -0.69 5.90
CA THR A 63 -10.62 -0.97 4.82
C THR A 63 -9.29 -1.40 5.43
N SER A 64 -8.70 -2.48 4.93
CA SER A 64 -7.39 -2.95 5.38
C SER A 64 -6.56 -3.52 4.24
N ALA A 65 -5.25 -3.31 4.30
CA ALA A 65 -4.29 -3.89 3.38
C ALA A 65 -3.02 -4.32 4.11
N VAL A 66 -2.40 -5.37 3.59
CA VAL A 66 -1.13 -5.92 4.05
C VAL A 66 -0.12 -5.83 2.91
N CYS A 67 1.10 -5.44 3.21
CA CYS A 67 2.22 -5.45 2.28
C CYS A 67 3.33 -6.33 2.84
N GLY A 68 3.89 -7.19 1.99
CA GLY A 68 5.14 -7.90 2.24
C GLY A 68 6.15 -7.55 1.16
N ILE A 69 7.40 -7.34 1.55
CA ILE A 69 8.52 -7.10 0.64
C ILE A 69 9.49 -8.27 0.75
N LYS A 70 9.75 -8.91 -0.39
CA LYS A 70 10.79 -9.93 -0.52
C LYS A 70 12.00 -9.30 -1.20
N VAL A 71 13.19 -9.76 -0.82
CA VAL A 71 14.43 -9.35 -1.48
C VAL A 71 15.13 -10.53 -2.12
N GLU A 72 15.60 -10.32 -3.34
CA GLU A 72 16.33 -11.32 -4.13
C GLU A 72 17.59 -10.71 -4.72
N LEU A 73 18.58 -11.55 -5.02
CA LEU A 73 19.81 -11.13 -5.70
C LEU A 73 19.70 -11.44 -7.18
N SER A 74 20.01 -10.45 -8.03
CA SER A 74 20.15 -10.67 -9.47
C SER A 74 21.49 -10.19 -9.99
N LYS A 75 21.98 -10.90 -11.01
CA LYS A 75 23.19 -10.54 -11.74
C LYS A 75 22.82 -9.56 -12.85
N VAL A 76 23.55 -8.47 -12.94
CA VAL A 76 23.33 -7.39 -13.90
C VAL A 76 24.60 -7.10 -14.72
N PRO A 77 24.51 -6.42 -15.87
CA PRO A 77 25.69 -5.92 -16.57
C PRO A 77 26.50 -4.95 -15.72
N LEU A 78 27.81 -4.82 -15.97
CA LEU A 78 28.69 -3.91 -15.21
C LEU A 78 28.32 -2.43 -15.34
N SER A 79 27.61 -2.05 -16.40
CA SER A 79 27.08 -0.69 -16.60
C SER A 79 25.86 -0.37 -15.73
N TYR A 80 25.26 -1.37 -15.08
CA TYR A 80 24.07 -1.20 -14.28
C TYR A 80 24.43 -0.69 -12.88
N THR A 81 23.86 0.44 -12.48
CA THR A 81 24.29 1.18 -11.28
C THR A 81 23.27 1.23 -10.15
N LYS A 82 22.08 0.64 -10.33
CA LYS A 82 20.99 0.65 -9.36
C LYS A 82 20.42 -0.76 -9.12
N GLY A 83 19.69 -0.97 -8.02
CA GLY A 83 18.87 -2.16 -7.83
C GLY A 83 17.54 -2.09 -8.57
N ASN A 84 16.74 -3.14 -8.43
CA ASN A 84 15.43 -3.24 -9.04
C ASN A 84 14.33 -3.15 -7.98
N PHE A 85 13.19 -2.59 -8.37
CA PHE A 85 11.99 -2.55 -7.57
C PHE A 85 10.80 -2.99 -8.41
N SER A 86 9.94 -3.83 -7.84
CA SER A 86 8.66 -4.20 -8.42
C SER A 86 7.58 -4.15 -7.35
N CYS A 87 6.38 -3.76 -7.75
CA CYS A 87 5.22 -3.76 -6.87
C CYS A 87 4.04 -4.42 -7.57
N LYS A 88 3.35 -5.30 -6.84
CA LYS A 88 2.09 -5.91 -7.28
C LYS A 88 1.00 -5.65 -6.25
N VAL A 89 -0.14 -5.14 -6.70
CA VAL A 89 -1.31 -4.86 -5.88
C VAL A 89 -2.42 -5.83 -6.24
N GLN A 90 -3.05 -6.43 -5.23
CA GLN A 90 -4.08 -7.45 -5.41
C GLN A 90 -5.30 -7.18 -4.55
N PHE A 91 -6.48 -7.27 -5.18
CA PHE A 91 -7.79 -7.22 -4.52
C PHE A 91 -8.44 -8.60 -4.71
N PRO A 92 -8.32 -9.51 -3.73
CA PRO A 92 -8.89 -10.83 -3.83
C PRO A 92 -10.43 -10.75 -3.79
N ALA A 93 -11.12 -11.73 -4.39
CA ALA A 93 -12.59 -11.74 -4.45
C ALA A 93 -13.30 -11.68 -3.08
N VAL A 94 -12.58 -12.00 -1.99
CA VAL A 94 -13.07 -11.93 -0.61
C VAL A 94 -13.04 -10.53 -0.01
N CYS A 95 -12.30 -9.58 -0.59
CA CYS A 95 -12.10 -8.25 0.00
C CYS A 95 -13.37 -7.38 -0.04
N SER A 96 -14.32 -7.67 -0.93
CA SER A 96 -15.66 -7.07 -0.91
C SER A 96 -16.70 -7.98 -1.55
N VAL A 97 -17.95 -7.85 -1.13
CA VAL A 97 -19.09 -8.59 -1.71
C VAL A 97 -19.28 -8.26 -3.19
N ASN A 98 -18.97 -7.02 -3.59
CA ASN A 98 -19.06 -6.52 -4.96
C ASN A 98 -17.86 -6.94 -5.83
N SER A 99 -16.74 -7.34 -5.22
CA SER A 99 -15.53 -7.75 -5.95
C SER A 99 -15.74 -8.96 -6.85
N ARG A 100 -16.77 -9.78 -6.56
CA ARG A 100 -17.13 -10.95 -7.39
C ARG A 100 -17.71 -10.59 -8.77
N LYS A 101 -18.21 -9.36 -8.97
CA LYS A 101 -18.92 -8.96 -10.20
C LYS A 101 -18.13 -8.04 -11.13
N GLY A 102 -16.91 -7.62 -10.76
CA GLY A 102 -16.17 -6.57 -11.49
C GLY A 102 -14.66 -6.76 -11.47
N GLN A 103 -14.15 -7.78 -12.18
CA GLN A 103 -12.71 -8.03 -12.32
C GLN A 103 -11.97 -6.88 -13.03
N ILE A 104 -12.57 -6.25 -14.05
CA ILE A 104 -11.91 -5.18 -14.85
C ILE A 104 -11.66 -3.93 -13.99
N GLN A 105 -12.67 -3.47 -13.25
CA GLN A 105 -12.55 -2.27 -12.39
C GLN A 105 -11.53 -2.48 -11.26
N GLN A 106 -11.33 -3.72 -10.80
CA GLN A 106 -10.27 -4.03 -9.82
C GLN A 106 -8.88 -3.90 -10.44
N THR A 107 -8.70 -4.37 -11.69
CA THR A 107 -7.42 -4.24 -12.38
C THR A 107 -7.01 -2.78 -12.55
N ASP A 108 -7.95 -1.88 -12.89
CA ASP A 108 -7.66 -0.45 -13.05
C ASP A 108 -7.22 0.21 -11.73
N ILE A 109 -7.89 -0.13 -10.62
CA ILE A 109 -7.51 0.34 -9.28
C ILE A 109 -6.15 -0.22 -8.88
N CYS A 110 -5.88 -1.51 -9.10
CA CYS A 110 -4.57 -2.11 -8.84
C CYS A 110 -3.46 -1.36 -9.58
N ASN A 111 -3.60 -1.24 -10.90
CA ASN A 111 -2.60 -0.60 -11.75
C ASN A 111 -2.35 0.85 -11.31
N SER A 112 -3.41 1.59 -10.98
CA SER A 112 -3.28 2.97 -10.52
C SER A 112 -2.48 3.07 -9.21
N ILE A 113 -2.69 2.15 -8.27
CA ILE A 113 -1.94 2.10 -7.01
C ILE A 113 -0.50 1.65 -7.25
N GLU A 114 -0.27 0.67 -8.12
CA GLU A 114 1.08 0.23 -8.53
C GLU A 114 1.88 1.37 -9.16
N LEU A 115 1.25 2.15 -10.05
CA LEU A 115 1.84 3.36 -10.65
C LEU A 115 2.21 4.41 -9.59
N LEU A 116 1.32 4.68 -8.62
CA LEU A 116 1.61 5.61 -7.53
C LEU A 116 2.76 5.14 -6.64
N ILE A 117 2.80 3.84 -6.31
CA ILE A 117 3.92 3.26 -5.54
C ILE A 117 5.22 3.34 -6.34
N SER A 118 5.17 3.08 -7.65
CA SER A 118 6.34 3.15 -8.51
C SER A 118 6.88 4.58 -8.61
N GLU A 119 6.01 5.59 -8.70
CA GLU A 119 6.37 7.02 -8.66
C GLU A 119 7.07 7.41 -7.34
N LEU A 120 6.70 6.80 -6.21
CA LEU A 120 7.39 7.04 -4.93
C LEU A 120 8.83 6.51 -4.94
N ILE A 121 9.12 5.45 -5.70
CA ILE A 121 10.45 4.81 -5.73
C ILE A 121 11.31 5.39 -6.86
N GLU A 122 10.72 5.60 -8.03
CA GLU A 122 11.37 6.18 -9.21
C GLU A 122 10.54 7.37 -9.71
N PRO A 123 10.77 8.57 -9.14
CA PRO A 123 10.06 9.78 -9.54
C PRO A 123 10.18 10.11 -11.02
N GLY A 124 9.11 10.68 -11.58
CA GLY A 124 9.06 11.14 -12.98
C GLY A 124 8.34 10.20 -13.95
N ILE A 125 7.72 9.12 -13.46
CA ILE A 125 6.84 8.26 -14.26
C ILE A 125 5.56 9.02 -14.59
N ILE A 126 4.93 9.61 -13.57
CA ILE A 126 3.73 10.44 -13.68
C ILE A 126 3.93 11.87 -13.19
N ASN A 127 5.13 12.22 -12.69
CA ASN A 127 5.50 13.56 -12.20
C ASN A 127 4.55 14.07 -11.11
N LEU A 128 4.34 13.24 -10.08
CA LEU A 128 3.46 13.60 -8.98
C LEU A 128 4.11 14.73 -8.14
N PRO A 129 3.40 15.82 -7.81
CA PRO A 129 3.98 16.86 -6.95
C PRO A 129 4.38 16.31 -5.58
N GLY A 130 5.56 16.70 -5.08
CA GLY A 130 6.07 16.23 -3.80
C GLY A 130 6.78 14.87 -3.84
N THR A 131 6.97 14.26 -5.02
CA THR A 131 7.78 13.06 -5.21
C THR A 131 9.14 13.36 -5.84
N GLU A 132 9.62 14.60 -5.85
CA GLU A 132 10.86 14.99 -6.56
C GLU A 132 12.10 14.23 -6.07
N LYS A 133 12.05 13.72 -4.84
CA LYS A 133 13.07 12.82 -4.28
C LYS A 133 12.49 11.42 -4.15
N PRO A 134 13.22 10.39 -4.61
CA PRO A 134 12.77 9.01 -4.46
C PRO A 134 12.71 8.63 -2.99
N LEU A 135 11.78 7.78 -2.60
CA LEU A 135 11.62 7.33 -1.21
C LEU A 135 12.83 6.54 -0.72
N ILE A 136 13.44 5.74 -1.61
CA ILE A 136 14.71 5.03 -1.42
C ILE A 136 15.65 5.32 -2.58
N LYS A 137 16.96 5.28 -2.35
CA LYS A 137 17.93 5.33 -3.45
C LYS A 137 18.19 3.93 -3.95
N LEU A 138 17.83 3.65 -5.19
CA LEU A 138 18.05 2.32 -5.77
C LEU A 138 19.55 2.02 -5.94
N GLU A 139 20.42 3.04 -5.97
CA GLU A 139 21.88 2.88 -6.00
C GLU A 139 22.41 2.18 -4.74
N ASP A 140 21.76 2.39 -3.59
CA ASP A 140 22.15 1.77 -2.30
C ASP A 140 21.84 0.26 -2.28
N LEU A 141 21.08 -0.24 -3.26
CA LEU A 141 20.77 -1.65 -3.43
C LEU A 141 21.85 -2.43 -4.21
N ARG A 142 22.93 -1.78 -4.62
CA ARG A 142 24.05 -2.44 -5.28
C ARG A 142 24.94 -3.17 -4.28
N ILE A 143 25.34 -4.40 -4.62
CA ILE A 143 26.39 -5.10 -3.87
C ILE A 143 27.75 -4.58 -4.37
N LEU A 144 28.49 -3.88 -3.49
CA LEU A 144 29.78 -3.26 -3.80
C LEU A 144 30.76 -4.27 -4.42
N ASP A 145 31.56 -3.79 -5.38
CA ASP A 145 32.59 -4.56 -6.10
C ASP A 145 32.11 -5.83 -6.81
N THR A 146 30.79 -5.96 -7.02
CA THR A 146 30.20 -7.05 -7.79
C THR A 146 29.29 -6.52 -8.91
N ASN A 147 28.86 -7.43 -9.78
CA ASN A 147 27.81 -7.21 -10.77
C ASN A 147 26.46 -7.76 -10.30
N TRP A 148 26.19 -7.67 -9.01
CA TRP A 148 24.93 -8.11 -8.41
C TRP A 148 24.23 -6.96 -7.69
N VAL A 149 22.91 -7.00 -7.69
CA VAL A 149 22.05 -6.00 -7.05
C VAL A 149 20.90 -6.67 -6.33
N TRP A 150 20.33 -5.98 -5.35
CA TRP A 150 19.06 -6.37 -4.75
C TRP A 150 17.90 -6.04 -5.68
N ASN A 151 16.98 -6.97 -5.77
CA ASN A 151 15.63 -6.80 -6.27
C ASN A 151 14.69 -6.73 -5.07
N LEU A 152 13.85 -5.70 -5.00
CA LEU A 152 12.81 -5.59 -4.00
C LEU A 152 11.46 -5.88 -4.68
N ASP A 153 10.81 -6.96 -4.26
CA ASP A 153 9.49 -7.35 -4.76
C ASP A 153 8.46 -7.10 -3.66
N ALA A 154 7.69 -6.02 -3.83
CA ALA A 154 6.59 -5.65 -2.95
C ALA A 154 5.30 -6.28 -3.43
N ASN A 155 4.58 -6.94 -2.53
CA ASN A 155 3.22 -7.43 -2.78
C ASN A 155 2.27 -6.79 -1.77
N VAL A 156 1.30 -6.02 -2.27
CA VAL A 156 0.25 -5.38 -1.50
C VAL A 156 -1.06 -6.12 -1.73
N LEU A 157 -1.63 -6.67 -0.66
CA LEU A 157 -2.89 -7.38 -0.66
C LEU A 157 -3.95 -6.59 0.11
N CYS A 158 -4.99 -6.13 -0.57
CA CYS A 158 -6.15 -5.51 0.06
C CYS A 158 -7.04 -6.60 0.69
N THR A 159 -7.05 -6.70 2.02
CA THR A 159 -7.77 -7.75 2.75
C THR A 159 -9.24 -7.42 2.95
N SER A 160 -9.58 -6.15 3.08
CA SER A 160 -10.97 -5.68 3.14
C SER A 160 -11.10 -4.31 2.47
N TYR A 161 -12.15 -4.12 1.68
CA TYR A 161 -12.35 -2.91 0.88
C TYR A 161 -13.70 -2.24 1.16
N ASP A 162 -13.64 -1.05 1.79
CA ASP A 162 -14.79 -0.18 2.09
C ASP A 162 -14.46 1.30 1.76
N GLY A 163 -13.81 1.52 0.61
CA GLY A 163 -13.31 2.83 0.17
C GLY A 163 -11.89 3.17 0.66
N ASN A 164 -11.35 4.31 0.24
CA ASN A 164 -9.99 4.79 0.59
C ASN A 164 -8.87 3.75 0.34
N ALA A 165 -9.01 2.85 -0.64
CA ALA A 165 -8.05 1.77 -0.84
C ALA A 165 -6.64 2.26 -1.19
N THR A 166 -6.53 3.32 -2.00
CA THR A 166 -5.25 3.94 -2.35
C THR A 166 -4.48 4.35 -1.09
N ASP A 167 -5.15 5.03 -0.16
CA ASP A 167 -4.55 5.51 1.08
C ASP A 167 -4.00 4.35 1.92
N VAL A 168 -4.80 3.30 2.06
CA VAL A 168 -4.47 2.12 2.87
C VAL A 168 -3.36 1.28 2.23
N CYS A 169 -3.39 1.08 0.91
CA CYS A 169 -2.37 0.32 0.19
C CYS A 169 -1.00 1.03 0.23
N ILE A 170 -0.98 2.36 0.00
CA ILE A 170 0.26 3.14 0.08
C ILE A 170 0.80 3.15 1.51
N GLY A 171 -0.06 3.35 2.52
CA GLY A 171 0.40 3.33 3.91
C GLY A 171 0.92 1.96 4.35
N ALA A 172 0.30 0.86 3.92
CA ALA A 172 0.80 -0.49 4.16
C ALA A 172 2.17 -0.72 3.50
N PHE A 173 2.37 -0.24 2.27
CA PHE A 173 3.66 -0.28 1.58
C PHE A 173 4.75 0.51 2.30
N VAL A 174 4.47 1.76 2.70
CA VAL A 174 5.42 2.60 3.43
C VAL A 174 5.78 1.97 4.80
N ALA A 175 4.81 1.36 5.49
CA ALA A 175 5.09 0.60 6.72
C ALA A 175 5.99 -0.62 6.46
N ALA A 176 5.77 -1.33 5.34
CA ALA A 176 6.60 -2.47 4.99
C ALA A 176 8.04 -2.05 4.71
N LEU A 177 8.25 -0.97 3.94
CA LEU A 177 9.57 -0.39 3.69
C LEU A 177 10.28 0.05 4.97
N LYS A 178 9.56 0.65 5.93
CA LYS A 178 10.14 1.04 7.23
C LYS A 178 10.71 -0.14 8.03
N SER A 179 10.11 -1.32 7.88
CA SER A 179 10.58 -2.55 8.54
C SER A 179 11.49 -3.41 7.66
N LEU A 180 11.81 -2.96 6.45
CA LEU A 180 12.59 -3.73 5.50
C LEU A 180 14.04 -3.80 5.95
N GLU A 181 14.54 -5.02 6.12
CA GLU A 181 15.94 -5.27 6.40
C GLU A 181 16.59 -6.15 5.32
N LEU A 182 17.73 -5.68 4.81
CA LEU A 182 18.55 -6.40 3.87
C LEU A 182 19.48 -7.39 4.61
N PRO A 183 19.52 -8.66 4.20
CA PRO A 183 20.53 -9.60 4.69
C PRO A 183 21.96 -9.14 4.39
N ALA A 184 22.89 -9.49 5.26
CA ALA A 184 24.30 -9.48 4.87
C ALA A 184 24.56 -10.46 3.72
N VAL A 185 25.54 -10.10 2.89
CA VAL A 185 25.93 -10.88 1.71
C VAL A 185 27.40 -11.22 1.81
N VAL A 186 27.72 -12.49 1.60
CA VAL A 186 29.09 -13.00 1.53
C VAL A 186 29.37 -13.39 0.08
N VAL A 187 30.38 -12.77 -0.52
CA VAL A 187 30.79 -13.08 -1.89
C VAL A 187 31.74 -14.27 -1.84
N ASN A 188 31.36 -15.36 -2.53
CA ASN A 188 32.24 -16.49 -2.71
C ASN A 188 33.41 -16.10 -3.63
N LYS A 189 34.64 -16.35 -3.18
CA LYS A 189 35.87 -15.96 -3.88
C LYS A 189 36.13 -16.78 -5.16
N ASP A 190 35.54 -17.96 -5.26
CA ASP A 190 35.82 -18.90 -6.37
C ASP A 190 34.99 -18.60 -7.61
N ASP A 191 33.71 -18.25 -7.46
CA ASP A 191 32.77 -17.99 -8.56
C ASP A 191 32.25 -16.54 -8.61
N GLY A 192 32.62 -15.72 -7.63
CA GLY A 192 32.17 -14.32 -7.51
C GLY A 192 30.67 -14.20 -7.22
N LYS A 193 30.01 -15.28 -6.79
CA LYS A 193 28.58 -15.29 -6.52
C LYS A 193 28.30 -14.83 -5.08
N PRO A 194 27.43 -13.83 -4.87
CA PRO A 194 26.96 -13.47 -3.55
C PRO A 194 26.02 -14.54 -2.98
N LEU A 195 26.23 -14.88 -1.73
CA LEU A 195 25.36 -15.73 -0.93
C LEU A 195 24.81 -14.91 0.23
N ILE A 196 23.54 -15.13 0.56
CA ILE A 196 22.91 -14.53 1.73
C ILE A 196 23.47 -15.18 2.98
N ASP A 197 23.99 -14.39 3.90
CA ASP A 197 24.35 -14.84 5.23
C ASP A 197 23.11 -14.79 6.13
N GLU A 198 22.52 -15.96 6.39
CA GLU A 198 21.30 -16.07 7.19
C GLU A 198 21.50 -15.59 8.63
N ASN A 199 22.71 -15.78 9.18
CA ASN A 199 23.08 -15.43 10.56
C ASN A 199 23.79 -14.07 10.64
N GLY A 200 24.03 -13.44 9.50
CA GLY A 200 24.71 -12.16 9.41
C GLY A 200 23.84 -10.99 9.88
N PRO A 201 24.46 -9.81 10.06
CA PRO A 201 23.73 -8.60 10.41
C PRO A 201 22.70 -8.25 9.33
N ARG A 202 21.61 -7.62 9.77
CA ARG A 202 20.56 -7.11 8.90
C ARG A 202 20.63 -5.59 8.89
N THR A 203 20.51 -4.99 7.70
CA THR A 203 20.65 -3.54 7.52
C THR A 203 19.33 -2.97 7.02
N GLY A 204 18.73 -2.07 7.78
CA GLY A 204 17.54 -1.33 7.35
C GLY A 204 17.83 -0.36 6.21
N LEU A 205 16.81 -0.07 5.40
CA LEU A 205 16.90 0.97 4.37
C LEU A 205 16.65 2.37 4.94
N ALA A 206 17.48 3.33 4.54
CA ALA A 206 17.25 4.74 4.84
C ALA A 206 16.18 5.32 3.91
N LEU A 207 15.07 5.77 4.49
CA LEU A 207 14.01 6.45 3.74
C LEU A 207 14.28 7.96 3.69
N ASN A 208 14.16 8.56 2.50
CA ASN A 208 14.33 10.00 2.32
C ASN A 208 13.15 10.81 2.89
N SER A 209 11.97 10.20 3.01
CA SER A 209 10.75 10.82 3.51
C SER A 209 9.77 9.77 4.04
N HIS A 210 8.61 10.22 4.54
CA HIS A 210 7.54 9.37 5.06
C HIS A 210 6.19 9.81 4.47
N PRO A 211 5.91 9.48 3.20
CA PRO A 211 4.72 9.96 2.53
C PRO A 211 3.46 9.32 3.12
N PHE A 212 2.38 10.11 3.14
CA PHE A 212 1.03 9.65 3.42
C PHE A 212 0.14 10.05 2.26
N SER A 213 -0.74 9.13 1.85
CA SER A 213 -1.73 9.41 0.81
C SER A 213 -3.07 9.78 1.46
N THR A 214 -3.80 10.68 0.81
CA THR A 214 -5.16 11.06 1.22
C THR A 214 -6.00 11.27 -0.03
N THR A 215 -7.06 10.48 -0.17
CA THR A 215 -8.01 10.61 -1.27
C THR A 215 -9.19 11.51 -0.89
N PHE A 216 -9.59 12.35 -1.84
CA PHE A 216 -10.74 13.24 -1.72
C PHE A 216 -11.78 12.88 -2.78
N ALA A 217 -13.05 12.97 -2.41
CA ALA A 217 -14.16 12.85 -3.36
C ALA A 217 -14.77 14.24 -3.57
N LEU A 218 -14.93 14.62 -4.84
CA LEU A 218 -15.68 15.81 -5.21
C LEU A 218 -17.13 15.40 -5.47
N TYR A 219 -18.06 16.17 -4.93
CA TYR A 219 -19.49 16.00 -5.14
C TYR A 219 -20.07 17.33 -5.58
N ASP A 220 -20.45 17.41 -6.86
CA ASP A 220 -21.15 18.57 -7.40
C ASP A 220 -22.62 18.54 -6.94
N GLN A 221 -23.09 19.70 -6.47
CA GLN A 221 -24.48 19.93 -6.05
C GLN A 221 -25.41 20.21 -7.23
#